data_AF-A0A7R8X2Z0-F1
#
_entry.id   AF-A0A7R8X2Z0-F1
#
_cell.length_a   1.000
_cell.length_b   1.000
_cell.length_c   1.000
_cell.angle_alpha   90.00
_cell.angle_beta   90.00
_cell.angle_gamma   90.00
#
_symmetry.space_group_name_H-M   'P 1'
#
loop_
_entity.id
_entity.type
_entity.pdbx_description
1 polymer ?
#
loop_
_entity_poly.entity_id
_entity_poly.type
_entity_poly.pdbx_seq_one_letter_code
_entity_poly.pdbx_strand_id
1 'polypeptide(L)'
;QRRYVESLSSYARQFLGKLNKPKVSSIKGISPAIAIEQKVNSTNPRSTVGTTTEIYDYLKLLYARVGKTFSPISGELVKKDTISDVIDRVLSMDEGTKLLLLSPIHATEERDLPTLVKIMDQQGFSRLKTESGIVRIDEFNTEYQGLLY
;
A
#
# COMPACT_ATOMS: atom_id res chain seq x y z
N GLN A 1 -24.81 8.37 26.89
CA GLN A 1 -24.57 7.20 26.01
C GLN A 1 -25.73 6.89 25.05
N ARG A 2 -26.99 6.68 25.48
CA ARG A 2 -28.11 6.32 24.57
C ARG A 2 -28.42 7.35 23.45
N ARG A 3 -28.46 8.65 23.75
CA ARG A 3 -28.70 9.69 22.72
C ARG A 3 -27.60 9.76 21.65
N TYR A 4 -26.37 9.41 22.00
CA TYR A 4 -25.28 9.27 21.03
C TYR A 4 -25.53 8.09 20.07
N VAL A 5 -26.06 6.98 20.58
CA VAL A 5 -26.50 5.84 19.74
C VAL A 5 -27.65 6.23 18.80
N GLU A 6 -28.56 7.09 19.28
CA GLU A 6 -29.68 7.60 18.47
C GLU A 6 -29.23 8.57 17.36
N SER A 7 -28.12 9.30 17.54
CA SER A 7 -27.51 10.14 16.50
C SER A 7 -26.71 9.36 15.45
N LEU A 8 -26.44 8.07 15.65
CA LEU A 8 -25.73 7.23 14.69
C LEU A 8 -26.66 6.66 13.62
N SER A 9 -26.10 6.31 12.46
CA SER A 9 -26.82 5.67 11.36
C SER A 9 -27.46 4.33 11.78
N SER A 10 -28.51 3.91 11.07
CA SER A 10 -29.19 2.64 11.32
C SER A 10 -28.23 1.44 11.30
N TYR A 11 -27.24 1.45 10.42
CA TYR A 11 -26.18 0.44 10.33
C TYR A 11 -25.28 0.43 11.57
N ALA A 12 -24.80 1.59 12.01
CA ALA A 12 -23.96 1.69 13.20
C ALA A 12 -24.66 1.22 14.48
N ARG A 13 -26.00 1.39 14.57
CA ARG A 13 -26.80 0.88 15.70
C ARG A 13 -26.86 -0.64 15.78
N GLN A 14 -26.67 -1.35 14.66
CA GLN A 14 -26.69 -2.82 14.64
C GLN A 14 -25.55 -3.43 15.48
N PHE A 15 -24.43 -2.72 15.60
CA PHE A 15 -23.25 -3.15 16.36
C PHE A 15 -23.22 -2.66 17.81
N LEU A 16 -24.20 -1.83 18.21
CA LEU A 16 -24.28 -1.28 19.56
C LEU A 16 -25.21 -2.16 20.42
N GLY A 17 -24.67 -2.71 21.50
CA GLY A 17 -25.43 -3.55 22.43
C GLY A 17 -26.63 -2.81 23.06
N LYS A 18 -27.62 -3.57 23.55
CA LYS A 18 -28.80 -3.02 24.24
C LYS A 18 -28.36 -2.27 25.50
N LEU A 19 -28.33 -0.94 25.44
CA LEU A 19 -28.07 -0.09 26.61
C LEU A 19 -29.34 0.03 27.48
N ASN A 20 -29.19 -0.24 28.78
CA ASN A 20 -30.28 -0.10 29.75
C ASN A 20 -30.76 1.36 29.84
N LYS A 21 -32.08 1.55 29.94
CA LYS A 21 -32.68 2.87 30.10
C LYS A 21 -32.37 3.43 31.49
N PRO A 22 -31.93 4.69 31.64
CA PRO A 22 -31.75 5.32 32.95
C PRO A 22 -33.09 5.46 33.70
N LYS A 23 -33.06 5.37 35.03
CA LYS A 23 -34.25 5.45 35.91
C LYS A 23 -34.73 6.91 36.07
N VAL A 24 -35.31 7.47 35.02
CA VAL A 24 -35.84 8.85 34.99
C VAL A 24 -37.18 8.89 34.26
N SER A 25 -38.10 9.75 34.72
CA SER A 25 -39.46 9.88 34.15
C SER A 25 -39.46 10.70 32.85
N SER A 26 -38.81 11.86 32.82
CA SER A 26 -38.59 12.63 31.60
C SER A 26 -37.35 13.51 31.71
N ILE A 27 -36.69 13.76 30.58
CA ILE A 27 -35.56 14.69 30.47
C ILE A 27 -35.79 15.53 29.20
N LYS A 28 -35.77 16.86 29.33
CA LYS A 28 -35.85 17.82 28.22
C LYS A 28 -34.68 18.81 28.33
N GLY A 29 -34.25 19.39 27.21
CA GLY A 29 -33.28 20.49 27.19
C GLY A 29 -31.81 20.14 27.49
N ILE A 30 -31.42 18.86 27.51
CA ILE A 30 -30.01 18.48 27.71
C ILE A 30 -29.28 18.42 26.36
N SER A 31 -28.19 19.16 26.23
CA SER A 31 -27.24 19.11 25.11
C SER A 31 -26.54 17.75 24.98
N PRO A 32 -25.97 17.40 23.83
CA PRO A 32 -25.11 16.22 23.70
C PRO A 32 -24.03 16.22 24.80
N ALA A 33 -23.96 15.14 25.57
CA ALA A 33 -23.01 15.01 26.67
C ALA A 33 -21.83 14.14 26.24
N ILE A 34 -20.60 14.65 26.44
CA ILE A 34 -19.35 13.90 26.30
C ILE A 34 -18.90 13.53 27.71
N ALA A 35 -18.71 12.24 27.96
CA ALA A 35 -18.11 11.77 29.20
C ALA A 35 -16.59 11.68 29.02
N ILE A 36 -15.83 12.34 29.89
CA ILE A 36 -14.38 12.25 29.97
C ILE A 36 -14.08 11.47 31.23
N GLU A 37 -13.59 10.24 31.07
CA GLU A 37 -13.22 9.36 32.18
C GLU A 37 -11.74 8.98 32.06
N GLN A 38 -11.05 8.89 33.20
CA GLN A 38 -9.70 8.34 33.23
C GLN A 38 -9.79 6.82 33.26
N LYS A 39 -9.98 6.22 32.09
CA LYS A 39 -9.95 4.76 31.95
C LYS A 39 -8.51 4.30 31.73
N VAL A 40 -8.03 3.41 32.60
CA VAL A 40 -6.74 2.74 32.40
C VAL A 40 -6.94 1.75 31.24
N ASN A 41 -6.55 2.15 30.04
CA ASN A 41 -6.63 1.32 28.85
C ASN A 41 -5.57 0.22 28.91
N SER A 42 -5.86 -0.96 28.34
CA SER A 42 -4.79 -1.93 28.08
C SER A 42 -3.82 -1.32 27.06
N THR A 43 -2.53 -1.42 27.33
CA THR A 43 -1.50 -0.84 26.48
C THR A 43 -1.36 -1.67 25.22
N ASN A 44 -1.86 -1.17 24.08
CA ASN A 44 -1.44 -1.67 22.79
C ASN A 44 -0.01 -1.14 22.52
N PRO A 45 1.01 -2.01 22.37
CA PRO A 45 2.39 -1.57 22.22
C PRO A 45 2.64 -0.71 20.96
N ARG A 46 1.73 -0.72 19.99
CA ARG A 46 1.80 0.14 18.79
C ARG A 46 1.10 1.48 18.95
N SER A 47 0.36 1.69 20.04
CA SER A 47 -0.34 2.95 20.31
C SER A 47 0.60 3.91 21.04
N THR A 48 0.79 5.08 20.46
CA THR A 48 1.57 6.18 21.03
C THR A 48 0.68 7.39 21.27
N VAL A 49 1.17 8.39 22.00
CA VAL A 49 0.48 9.68 22.14
C VAL A 49 0.17 10.29 20.77
N GLY A 50 1.08 10.17 19.81
CA GLY A 50 0.90 10.68 18.44
C GLY A 50 -0.22 10.00 17.68
N THR A 51 -0.45 8.69 17.89
CA THR A 51 -1.58 7.98 17.26
C THR A 51 -2.90 8.27 17.97
N THR A 52 -2.90 8.43 19.30
CA THR A 52 -4.13 8.73 20.06
C THR A 52 -4.63 10.16 19.83
N THR A 53 -3.71 11.09 19.58
CA THR A 53 -4.02 12.51 19.29
C THR A 53 -4.16 12.81 17.81
N GLU A 54 -4.02 11.81 16.93
CA GLU A 54 -3.98 11.94 15.47
C GLU A 54 -2.83 12.81 14.93
N ILE A 55 -1.97 13.39 15.78
CA ILE A 55 -0.80 14.20 15.38
C ILE A 55 0.11 13.41 14.43
N TYR A 56 0.27 12.10 14.66
CA TYR A 56 1.08 11.25 13.80
C TYR A 56 0.52 11.16 12.36
N ASP A 57 -0.79 11.27 12.17
CA ASP A 57 -1.40 11.27 10.85
C ASP A 57 -1.12 12.58 10.11
N TYR A 58 -1.13 13.71 10.80
CA TYR A 58 -0.69 14.99 10.24
C TYR A 58 0.80 14.98 9.90
N LEU A 59 1.64 14.37 10.74
CA LEU A 59 3.07 14.21 10.45
C LEU A 59 3.28 13.37 9.19
N LYS A 60 2.56 12.25 9.03
CA LYS A 60 2.62 11.45 7.79
C LYS A 60 2.28 12.28 6.56
N LEU A 61 1.22 13.08 6.61
CA LEU A 61 0.85 13.95 5.50
C LEU A 61 1.91 15.02 5.21
N LEU A 62 2.50 15.62 6.25
CA LEU A 62 3.57 16.60 6.12
C LEU A 62 4.78 15.98 5.40
N TYR A 63 5.31 14.87 5.91
CA TYR A 63 6.47 14.20 5.30
C TYR A 63 6.17 13.63 3.92
N ALA A 64 4.95 13.19 3.63
CA ALA A 64 4.57 12.76 2.29
C ALA A 64 4.53 13.92 1.28
N ARG A 65 4.19 15.14 1.73
CA ARG A 65 4.03 16.31 0.85
C ARG A 65 5.33 17.08 0.64
N VAL A 66 6.12 17.29 1.69
CA VAL A 66 7.32 18.13 1.65
C VAL A 66 8.58 17.42 2.13
N GLY A 67 8.49 16.15 2.52
CA GLY A 67 9.65 15.36 2.90
C GLY A 67 10.58 15.12 1.72
N LYS A 68 11.88 15.18 2.00
CA LYS A 68 12.93 14.79 1.07
C LYS A 68 13.43 13.41 1.44
N THR A 69 13.33 12.46 0.51
CA THR A 69 13.78 11.08 0.74
C THR A 69 15.27 10.98 0.44
N PHE A 70 16.04 10.43 1.37
CA PHE A 70 17.46 10.16 1.20
C PHE A 70 17.72 8.65 1.24
N SER A 71 18.67 8.19 0.42
CA SER A 71 19.10 6.79 0.42
C SER A 71 19.82 6.47 1.73
N PRO A 72 19.48 5.38 2.43
CA PRO A 72 20.18 4.97 3.65
C PRO A 72 21.58 4.40 3.38
N ILE A 73 21.88 4.04 2.12
CA ILE A 73 23.16 3.44 1.72
C ILE A 73 24.12 4.51 1.22
N SER A 74 23.66 5.40 0.31
CA SER A 74 24.52 6.43 -0.28
C SER A 74 24.40 7.80 0.41
N GLY A 75 23.33 8.05 1.17
CA GLY A 75 23.06 9.36 1.77
C GLY A 75 22.59 10.43 0.76
N GLU A 76 22.44 10.07 -0.51
CA GLU A 76 22.05 10.99 -1.58
C GLU A 76 20.54 11.18 -1.64
N LEU A 77 20.11 12.33 -2.18
CA LEU A 77 18.70 12.65 -2.39
C LEU A 77 18.10 11.73 -3.45
N VAL A 78 17.03 11.02 -3.11
CA VAL A 78 16.26 10.22 -4.05
C VAL A 78 15.49 11.16 -4.98
N LYS A 79 15.83 11.12 -6.27
CA LYS A 79 15.13 11.84 -7.33
C LYS A 79 14.44 10.87 -8.26
N LYS A 80 13.47 11.38 -9.02
CA LYS A 80 12.91 10.64 -10.15
C LYS A 80 13.89 10.72 -11.30
N ASP A 81 14.36 9.57 -11.77
CA ASP A 81 15.23 9.52 -12.94
C ASP A 81 14.44 9.81 -14.22
N THR A 82 15.10 10.51 -15.14
CA THR A 82 14.62 10.74 -16.51
C THR A 82 15.19 9.69 -17.46
N ILE A 83 14.65 9.61 -18.67
CA ILE A 83 15.16 8.72 -19.71
C ILE A 83 16.65 9.01 -19.99
N SER A 84 17.03 10.30 -20.01
CA SER A 84 18.41 10.73 -20.19
C SER A 84 19.31 10.24 -19.06
N ASP A 85 18.89 10.36 -17.79
CA ASP A 85 19.68 9.85 -16.65
C ASP A 85 20.00 8.34 -16.81
N VAL A 86 19.03 7.55 -17.30
CA VAL A 86 19.21 6.12 -17.53
C VAL A 86 20.17 5.85 -18.68
N ILE A 87 20.04 6.58 -19.80
CA ILE A 87 20.94 6.45 -20.96
C ILE A 87 22.38 6.81 -20.55
N ASP A 88 22.56 7.93 -19.87
CA ASP A 88 23.86 8.39 -19.38
C ASP A 88 24.50 7.36 -18.44
N ARG A 89 23.68 6.75 -17.56
CA ARG A 89 24.14 5.68 -16.69
C ARG A 89 24.61 4.45 -17.46
N VAL A 90 23.88 4.02 -18.50
CA VAL A 90 24.28 2.87 -19.33
C VAL A 90 25.56 3.18 -20.12
N LEU A 91 25.68 4.40 -20.68
CA LEU A 91 26.86 4.82 -21.42
C LEU A 91 28.10 5.02 -20.54
N SER A 92 27.92 5.26 -19.23
CA SER A 92 29.02 5.35 -18.26
C SER A 92 29.66 4.01 -17.89
N MET A 93 29.10 2.89 -18.35
CA MET A 93 29.65 1.55 -18.10
C MET A 93 30.82 1.25 -19.05
N ASP A 94 31.70 0.33 -18.65
CA ASP A 94 32.85 -0.05 -19.46
C ASP A 94 32.42 -0.64 -20.81
N GLU A 95 33.18 -0.31 -21.86
CA GLU A 95 32.90 -0.81 -23.21
C GLU A 95 32.95 -2.35 -23.24
N GLY A 96 31.96 -2.96 -23.90
CA GLY A 96 31.80 -4.42 -23.94
C GLY A 96 31.03 -5.02 -22.76
N THR A 97 30.55 -4.21 -21.80
CA THR A 97 29.64 -4.67 -20.75
C THR A 97 28.37 -5.26 -21.36
N LYS A 98 28.06 -6.52 -21.01
CA LYS A 98 26.84 -7.20 -21.49
C LYS A 98 25.70 -6.95 -20.53
N LEU A 99 24.62 -6.38 -21.03
CA LEU A 99 23.40 -6.09 -20.26
C LEU A 99 22.19 -6.80 -20.88
N LEU A 100 21.20 -7.09 -20.05
CA LEU A 100 19.87 -7.52 -20.47
C LEU A 100 18.90 -6.38 -20.16
N LEU A 101 18.19 -5.89 -21.19
CA LEU A 101 17.07 -4.98 -20.99
C LEU A 101 15.82 -5.82 -20.71
N LEU A 102 15.33 -5.74 -19.48
CA LEU A 102 14.24 -6.55 -18.97
C LEU A 102 13.04 -5.66 -18.61
N SER A 103 11.83 -6.18 -18.79
CA SER A 103 10.60 -5.51 -18.38
C SER A 103 9.75 -6.48 -17.57
N PRO A 104 9.46 -6.22 -16.28
CA PRO A 104 8.70 -7.15 -15.46
C PRO A 104 7.30 -7.39 -16.04
N ILE A 105 6.92 -8.65 -16.13
CA ILE A 105 5.62 -9.11 -16.58
C ILE A 105 4.82 -9.52 -15.35
N HIS A 106 3.67 -8.87 -15.13
CA HIS A 106 2.78 -9.16 -14.02
C HIS A 106 1.48 -9.78 -14.55
N ALA A 107 1.19 -11.01 -14.14
CA ALA A 107 -0.12 -11.61 -14.37
C ALA A 107 -1.15 -10.96 -13.43
N THR A 108 -2.34 -10.66 -13.96
CA THR A 108 -3.47 -10.13 -13.20
C THR A 108 -4.63 -11.13 -13.26
N GLU A 109 -5.63 -10.99 -12.39
CA GLU A 109 -6.82 -11.85 -12.42
C GLU A 109 -7.54 -11.80 -13.80
N GLU A 110 -7.46 -10.67 -14.50
CA GLU A 110 -8.04 -10.47 -15.83
C GLU A 110 -7.17 -11.01 -16.97
N ARG A 111 -5.88 -11.26 -16.74
CA ARG A 111 -4.92 -11.72 -17.74
C ARG A 111 -4.07 -12.83 -17.17
N ASP A 112 -4.49 -14.05 -17.48
CA ASP A 112 -3.74 -15.24 -17.15
C ASP A 112 -2.39 -15.27 -17.88
N LEU A 113 -1.41 -15.89 -17.23
CA LEU A 113 -0.04 -15.99 -17.72
C LEU A 113 0.06 -16.65 -19.12
N PRO A 114 -0.69 -17.72 -19.46
CA PRO A 114 -0.69 -18.29 -20.81
C PRO A 114 -1.07 -17.28 -21.89
N THR A 115 -2.10 -16.46 -21.66
CA THR A 115 -2.54 -15.45 -22.62
C THR A 115 -1.49 -14.35 -22.79
N LEU A 116 -0.85 -13.91 -21.70
CA LEU A 116 0.23 -12.93 -21.77
C LEU A 116 1.42 -13.44 -22.59
N VAL A 117 1.87 -14.67 -22.34
CA VAL A 117 2.96 -15.29 -23.09
C VAL A 117 2.61 -15.37 -24.58
N LYS A 118 1.40 -15.76 -24.92
CA LYS A 118 0.93 -15.80 -26.31
C LYS A 118 0.92 -14.42 -26.98
N ILE A 119 0.52 -13.38 -26.26
CA ILE A 119 0.56 -12.00 -26.77
C ILE A 119 2.01 -11.57 -27.02
N MET A 120 2.93 -11.89 -26.11
CA MET A 120 4.35 -11.57 -26.27
C MET A 120 4.98 -12.29 -27.46
N ASP A 121 4.62 -13.56 -27.67
CA ASP A 121 5.02 -14.32 -28.85
C ASP A 121 4.51 -13.66 -30.14
N GLN A 122 3.23 -13.27 -30.16
CA GLN A 122 2.64 -12.52 -31.29
C GLN A 122 3.29 -11.14 -31.52
N GLN A 123 3.82 -10.51 -30.47
CA GLN A 123 4.58 -9.26 -30.56
C GLN A 123 6.04 -9.47 -31.01
N GLY A 124 6.48 -10.72 -31.16
CA GLY A 124 7.81 -11.08 -31.66
C GLY A 124 8.88 -11.24 -30.58
N PHE A 125 8.52 -11.33 -29.30
CA PHE A 125 9.47 -11.66 -28.25
C PHE A 125 9.84 -13.15 -28.31
N SER A 126 11.14 -13.46 -28.31
CA SER A 126 11.64 -14.84 -28.47
C SER A 126 12.08 -15.51 -27.18
N ARG A 127 12.31 -14.72 -26.12
CA ARG A 127 12.90 -15.18 -24.86
C ARG A 127 12.24 -14.48 -23.68
N LEU A 128 12.14 -15.22 -22.57
CA LEU A 128 11.68 -14.74 -21.28
C LEU A 128 12.76 -15.01 -20.23
N LYS A 129 12.94 -14.10 -19.27
CA LYS A 129 13.81 -14.30 -18.12
C LYS A 129 12.97 -14.70 -16.91
N THR A 130 13.21 -15.91 -16.42
CA THR A 130 12.69 -16.40 -15.13
C THR A 130 13.75 -16.23 -14.04
N GLU A 131 13.42 -16.54 -12.79
CA GLU A 131 14.43 -16.61 -11.72
C GLU A 131 15.54 -17.63 -12.03
N SER A 132 15.18 -18.76 -12.64
CA SER A 132 16.08 -19.88 -12.93
C SER A 132 16.96 -19.69 -14.18
N GLY A 133 16.62 -18.79 -15.10
CA GLY A 133 17.38 -18.66 -16.35
C GLY A 133 16.69 -17.83 -17.42
N ILE A 134 17.24 -17.84 -18.62
CA ILE A 134 16.59 -17.31 -19.82
C ILE A 134 16.06 -18.52 -20.58
N VAL A 135 14.76 -18.50 -20.90
CA VAL A 135 14.07 -19.60 -21.58
C VAL A 135 13.50 -19.08 -22.89
N ARG A 136 13.44 -19.93 -23.92
CA ARG A 136 12.71 -19.60 -25.15
C ARG A 136 11.22 -19.57 -24.86
N ILE A 137 10.49 -18.67 -25.51
CA ILE A 137 9.05 -18.52 -25.30
C ILE A 137 8.29 -19.81 -25.66
N ASP A 138 8.74 -20.51 -26.71
CA ASP A 138 8.16 -21.77 -27.21
C ASP A 138 8.26 -22.93 -26.19
N GLU A 139 9.27 -22.88 -25.32
CA GLU A 139 9.58 -23.93 -24.33
C GLU A 139 9.13 -23.52 -22.92
N PHE A 140 8.46 -22.38 -22.79
CA PHE A 140 8.10 -21.81 -21.51
C PHE A 140 6.91 -22.57 -20.88
N ASN A 141 7.08 -23.00 -19.62
CA ASN A 141 6.00 -23.62 -18.86
C ASN A 141 5.02 -22.55 -18.35
N THR A 142 3.80 -22.55 -18.87
CA THR A 142 2.74 -21.60 -18.52
C THR A 142 2.19 -21.77 -17.09
N GLU A 143 2.52 -22.86 -16.40
CA GLU A 143 2.21 -23.06 -14.98
C GLU A 143 3.27 -22.44 -14.03
N TYR A 144 4.24 -21.71 -14.58
CA TYR A 144 5.30 -21.08 -13.79
C TYR A 144 4.73 -20.05 -12.79
N GLN A 145 5.15 -20.18 -11.53
CA GLN A 145 4.85 -19.24 -10.47
C GLN A 145 6.16 -18.57 -10.03
N GLY A 146 6.30 -17.28 -10.31
CA GLY A 146 7.50 -16.52 -9.97
C GLY A 146 7.61 -15.21 -10.74
N LEU A 147 8.70 -14.48 -10.53
CA LEU A 147 8.99 -13.27 -11.28
C LEU A 147 9.36 -13.60 -12.73
N LEU A 148 8.70 -12.93 -13.66
CA LEU A 148 8.90 -13.06 -15.09
C LEU A 148 9.27 -11.71 -15.69
N TYR A 149 10.23 -11.70 -16.60
CA TYR A 149 10.69 -10.51 -17.31
C TYR A 149 10.92 -10.80 -18.80
#